data_AF-A0A835RNE8-F1
#
_entry.id   AF-A0A835RNE8-F1
#
_cell.length_a   1.000
_cell.length_b   1.000
_cell.length_c   1.000
_cell.angle_alpha   90.00
_cell.angle_beta   90.00
_cell.angle_gamma   90.00
#
_symmetry.space_group_name_H-M   'P 1'
#
loop_
_entity.id
_entity.type
_entity.pdbx_description
1 polymer ?
#
loop_
_entity_poly.entity_id
_entity_poly.type
_entity_poly.pdbx_seq_one_letter_code
_entity_poly.pdbx_strand_id
1 'polypeptide(L)'
;MGSLGAAKRNPTDDLVVTQVSFGGFDVSVGAKKLTEFLELNAGVIWRCRVKKTWTPADSYPDFAVSKDSSTLSSSSAPMNRESDTGDTGAKVTVPHAFVHFAHPDAAKRAIAAAGRSDLILDSNVLRVNSGAESFTLLQRRRNVDPFKFSAAGIELGNLVSRDEFWVAWKCPSGEFVVDPFDGCCQIIFPKEVAFLRKDTKKTITVTCDFKLQFFVRDVDDIKIWKDKAPFAIAIHLSFAPLVYYRTADDDIYESVPFSLLDDDDPWIRTTDFTLSGAIGRCSIFRVLLSPRFGPKLEKAVAYLKEHRVSESLPKKFCRG
;
A
#
# COMPACT_ATOMS: atom_id res chain seq x y z
N MET A 1 30.78 -51.54 1.11
CA MET A 1 29.80 -50.62 0.50
C MET A 1 28.81 -50.21 1.57
N GLY A 2 29.03 -49.06 2.22
CA GLY A 2 28.12 -48.51 3.23
C GLY A 2 27.46 -47.26 2.65
N SER A 3 26.16 -47.36 2.36
CA SER A 3 25.34 -46.26 1.86
C SER A 3 25.20 -45.20 2.96
N LEU A 4 25.74 -44.01 2.72
CA LEU A 4 25.50 -42.83 3.54
C LEU A 4 24.04 -42.43 3.36
N GLY A 5 23.25 -42.60 4.41
CA GLY A 5 21.85 -42.20 4.47
C GLY A 5 21.73 -40.70 4.17
N ALA A 6 20.88 -40.38 3.20
CA ALA A 6 20.48 -39.01 2.94
C ALA A 6 19.86 -38.41 4.21
N ALA A 7 20.53 -37.41 4.78
CA ALA A 7 19.98 -36.62 5.87
C ALA A 7 18.60 -36.10 5.43
N LYS A 8 17.57 -36.41 6.21
CA LYS A 8 16.23 -35.83 6.04
C LYS A 8 16.37 -34.31 6.14
N ARG A 9 16.27 -33.61 5.00
CA ARG A 9 16.13 -32.15 4.95
C ARG A 9 14.89 -31.78 5.75
N ASN A 10 15.05 -30.89 6.73
CA ASN A 10 13.92 -30.29 7.40
C ASN A 10 13.21 -29.35 6.42
N PRO A 11 11.88 -29.37 6.30
CA PRO A 11 11.14 -28.49 5.39
C PRO A 11 11.29 -26.99 5.71
N THR A 12 11.90 -26.65 6.84
CA THR A 12 12.27 -25.28 7.22
C THR A 12 13.59 -24.80 6.61
N ASP A 13 14.46 -25.69 6.12
CA ASP A 13 15.75 -25.30 5.51
C ASP A 13 15.60 -24.60 4.15
N ASP A 14 14.44 -24.77 3.49
CA ASP A 14 14.13 -24.16 2.20
C ASP A 14 13.39 -22.80 2.31
N LEU A 15 13.15 -22.28 3.53
CA LEU A 15 12.58 -20.94 3.70
C LEU A 15 13.64 -19.86 3.45
N VAL A 16 13.61 -19.25 2.27
CA VAL A 16 14.50 -18.13 1.91
C VAL A 16 13.87 -16.82 2.38
N VAL A 17 14.17 -16.45 3.62
CA VAL A 17 13.75 -15.16 4.21
C VAL A 17 14.63 -14.05 3.65
N THR A 18 14.04 -13.03 3.03
CA THR A 18 14.74 -11.80 2.62
C THR A 18 14.17 -10.56 3.30
N GLN A 19 12.97 -10.63 3.86
CA GLN A 19 12.36 -9.56 4.65
C GLN A 19 12.34 -9.90 6.13
N VAL A 20 12.73 -8.94 6.96
CA VAL A 20 12.88 -9.10 8.40
C VAL A 20 12.36 -7.85 9.09
N SER A 21 11.64 -8.02 10.20
CA SER A 21 11.21 -6.91 11.04
C SER A 21 12.21 -6.68 12.17
N PHE A 22 12.59 -5.42 12.38
CA PHE A 22 13.47 -4.99 13.47
C PHE A 22 12.72 -4.09 14.43
N GLY A 23 13.01 -4.20 15.72
CA GLY A 23 12.52 -3.28 16.76
C GLY A 23 13.57 -3.10 17.85
N GLY A 24 13.20 -2.40 18.92
CA GLY A 24 14.10 -2.16 20.05
C GLY A 24 15.10 -1.02 19.83
N PHE A 25 14.86 -0.14 18.87
CA PHE A 25 15.60 1.11 18.68
C PHE A 25 14.76 2.32 19.12
N ASP A 26 15.39 3.50 19.22
CA ASP A 26 14.73 4.74 19.66
C ASP A 26 13.99 5.47 18.52
N VAL A 27 13.02 6.34 18.87
CA VAL A 27 12.23 7.12 17.90
C VAL A 27 13.08 8.07 17.04
N SER A 28 14.25 8.46 17.52
CA SER A 28 15.22 9.27 16.78
C SER A 28 15.88 8.54 15.62
N VAL A 29 15.85 7.21 15.58
CA VAL A 29 16.43 6.42 14.50
C VAL A 29 15.54 6.53 13.25
N GLY A 30 16.16 6.96 12.14
CA GLY A 30 15.55 6.97 10.81
C GLY A 30 15.96 5.78 9.96
N ALA A 31 15.26 5.57 8.85
CA ALA A 31 15.46 4.45 7.93
C ALA A 31 16.86 4.42 7.34
N LYS A 32 17.41 5.58 6.98
CA LYS A 32 18.77 5.70 6.46
C LYS A 32 19.83 5.24 7.48
N LYS A 33 19.74 5.74 8.72
CA LYS A 33 20.68 5.38 9.80
C LYS A 33 20.62 3.88 10.13
N LEU A 34 19.40 3.33 10.21
CA LEU A 34 19.20 1.91 10.45
C LEU A 34 19.76 1.06 9.30
N THR A 35 19.60 1.53 8.05
CA THR A 35 20.13 0.85 6.87
C THR A 35 21.65 0.80 6.90
N GLU A 36 22.32 1.94 7.07
CA GLU A 36 23.79 2.02 7.13
C GLU A 36 24.36 1.08 8.20
N PHE A 37 23.72 1.02 9.38
CA PHE A 37 24.12 0.10 10.45
C PHE A 37 23.94 -1.37 10.05
N LEU A 38 22.79 -1.77 9.51
CA LEU A 38 22.52 -3.16 9.15
C LEU A 38 23.33 -3.62 7.93
N GLU A 39 23.66 -2.73 7.00
CA GLU A 39 24.53 -3.06 5.86
C GLU A 39 25.95 -3.40 6.30
N LEU A 40 26.48 -2.68 7.29
CA LEU A 40 27.79 -2.97 7.88
C LEU A 40 27.83 -4.30 8.65
N ASN A 41 26.73 -4.68 9.29
CA ASN A 41 26.68 -5.84 10.19
C ASN A 41 26.17 -7.13 9.52
N ALA A 42 25.33 -7.02 8.49
CA ALA A 42 24.65 -8.16 7.88
C ALA A 42 24.82 -8.21 6.36
N GLY A 43 24.59 -7.11 5.66
CA GLY A 43 24.78 -7.01 4.20
C GLY A 43 23.75 -6.11 3.53
N VAL A 44 23.85 -6.02 2.19
CA VAL A 44 23.12 -5.06 1.35
C VAL A 44 21.60 -5.09 1.57
N ILE A 45 21.02 -3.90 1.70
CA ILE A 45 19.58 -3.68 1.90
C ILE A 45 18.99 -2.99 0.68
N TRP A 46 17.86 -3.50 0.20
CA TRP A 46 17.10 -2.89 -0.89
C TRP A 46 16.10 -1.84 -0.41
N ARG A 47 15.45 -2.09 0.73
CA ARG A 47 14.49 -1.18 1.34
C ARG A 47 14.51 -1.31 2.85
N CYS A 48 14.37 -0.18 3.54
CA CYS A 48 14.08 -0.09 4.95
C CYS A 48 12.91 0.88 5.15
N ARG A 49 11.80 0.40 5.72
CA ARG A 49 10.67 1.22 6.14
C ARG A 49 10.65 1.26 7.66
N VAL A 50 10.80 2.43 8.26
CA VAL A 50 10.67 2.65 9.70
C VAL A 50 9.29 3.21 9.99
N LYS A 51 8.50 2.46 10.79
CA LYS A 51 7.20 2.87 11.27
C LYS A 51 7.31 3.50 12.65
N LYS A 52 6.82 4.74 12.75
CA LYS A 52 6.71 5.49 14.00
C LYS A 52 5.27 5.68 14.46
N THR A 53 4.32 5.43 13.55
CA THR A 53 2.88 5.58 13.80
C THR A 53 2.16 4.25 13.59
N TRP A 54 1.14 4.01 14.40
CA TRP A 54 0.24 2.86 14.29
C TRP A 54 -1.21 3.34 14.45
N THR A 55 -2.17 2.49 14.07
CA THR A 55 -3.59 2.76 14.36
C THR A 55 -3.75 2.93 15.88
N PRO A 56 -4.30 4.06 16.37
CA PRO A 56 -4.43 4.28 17.80
C PRO A 56 -5.22 3.14 18.46
N ALA A 57 -4.71 2.62 19.59
CA ALA A 57 -5.37 1.55 20.32
C ALA A 57 -6.80 1.97 20.73
N ASP A 58 -7.73 1.02 20.67
CA ASP A 58 -9.14 1.22 21.02
C ASP A 58 -9.81 2.39 20.27
N SER A 59 -9.38 2.62 19.03
CA SER A 59 -10.00 3.56 18.10
C SER A 59 -10.50 2.87 16.85
N TYR A 60 -11.41 3.54 16.15
CA TYR A 60 -11.90 3.14 14.84
C TYR A 60 -11.87 4.34 13.89
N PRO A 61 -11.64 4.10 12.58
CA PRO A 61 -11.69 5.18 11.61
C PRO A 61 -13.12 5.72 11.52
N ASP A 62 -13.26 7.04 11.60
CA ASP A 62 -14.50 7.77 11.38
C ASP A 62 -14.41 8.52 10.06
N PHE A 63 -15.11 8.00 9.06
CA PHE A 63 -15.13 8.57 7.71
C PHE A 63 -16.15 9.71 7.54
N ALA A 64 -17.02 9.95 8.54
CA ALA A 64 -17.99 11.03 8.51
C ALA A 64 -17.33 12.40 8.82
N VAL A 65 -16.24 12.38 9.58
CA VAL A 65 -15.48 13.58 9.96
C VAL A 65 -14.52 13.95 8.83
N SER A 66 -15.03 14.63 7.80
CA SER A 66 -14.17 15.18 6.74
C SER A 66 -13.68 16.58 7.08
N LYS A 67 -12.40 16.86 6.78
CA LYS A 67 -11.84 18.23 6.69
C LYS A 67 -12.08 18.84 5.30
N ASP A 68 -13.19 18.53 4.63
CA ASP A 68 -13.55 19.24 3.40
C ASP A 68 -13.96 20.67 3.76
N SER A 69 -12.95 21.54 3.81
CA SER A 69 -13.08 23.00 3.83
C SER A 69 -13.82 23.45 2.57
N SER A 70 -15.15 23.39 2.57
CA SER A 70 -16.02 24.21 1.72
C SER A 70 -17.51 24.14 2.06
N THR A 71 -17.98 23.26 2.95
CA THR A 71 -19.41 23.22 3.31
C THR A 71 -19.63 22.85 4.77
N LEU A 72 -19.67 23.87 5.65
CA LEU A 72 -20.42 23.86 6.91
C LEU A 72 -20.40 25.29 7.49
N SER A 73 -21.17 26.17 6.85
CA SER A 73 -21.85 27.22 7.59
C SER A 73 -23.13 26.61 8.20
N SER A 74 -23.37 26.98 9.46
CA SER A 74 -24.56 26.73 10.29
C SER A 74 -24.65 25.42 11.10
N SER A 75 -24.55 25.62 12.42
CA SER A 75 -24.90 24.73 13.56
C SER A 75 -24.00 23.50 13.79
N SER A 76 -23.41 23.23 14.95
CA SER A 76 -23.47 23.83 16.30
C SER A 76 -22.36 23.20 17.16
N ALA A 77 -21.82 23.99 18.08
CA ALA A 77 -20.86 23.69 19.16
C ALA A 77 -19.35 23.75 18.82
N PRO A 78 -18.54 24.48 19.62
CA PRO A 78 -17.11 24.59 19.42
C PRO A 78 -16.44 23.28 19.83
N MET A 79 -15.97 22.51 18.85
CA MET A 79 -15.14 21.35 19.13
C MET A 79 -13.75 21.87 19.51
N ASN A 80 -13.40 21.76 20.80
CA ASN A 80 -12.10 22.12 21.35
C ASN A 80 -10.98 21.47 20.52
N ARG A 81 -10.41 22.26 19.61
CA ARG A 81 -9.11 21.98 19.01
C ARG A 81 -8.07 22.39 20.03
N GLU A 82 -7.73 21.47 20.91
CA GLU A 82 -6.49 21.57 21.67
C GLU A 82 -5.34 21.39 20.66
N SER A 83 -4.81 22.52 20.19
CA SER A 83 -3.41 22.63 19.79
C SER A 83 -2.58 22.63 21.07
N ASP A 84 -2.52 21.47 21.75
CA ASP A 84 -1.77 21.34 22.98
C ASP A 84 -0.41 20.74 22.68
N THR A 85 0.57 21.63 22.66
CA THR A 85 1.95 21.33 23.02
C THR A 85 1.96 20.60 24.37
N GLY A 86 2.03 19.26 24.37
CA GLY A 86 2.36 18.54 25.62
C GLY A 86 1.90 17.09 25.77
N ASP A 87 0.92 16.58 25.01
CA ASP A 87 0.48 15.19 25.18
C ASP A 87 -0.07 14.60 23.86
N THR A 88 0.83 14.01 23.07
CA THR A 88 0.51 13.34 21.81
C THR A 88 -0.30 12.07 22.07
N GLY A 89 -1.62 12.21 22.08
CA GLY A 89 -2.58 11.10 22.21
C GLY A 89 -2.53 10.05 21.08
N ALA A 90 -1.74 10.26 20.02
CA ALA A 90 -1.23 9.17 19.19
C ALA A 90 -0.05 8.55 19.95
N LYS A 91 -0.30 7.50 20.73
CA LYS A 91 0.75 6.80 21.49
C LYS A 91 1.81 6.34 20.49
N VAL A 92 2.92 7.07 20.45
CA VAL A 92 4.14 6.75 19.69
C VAL A 92 4.51 5.33 20.08
N THR A 93 4.26 4.40 19.17
CA THR A 93 4.60 2.99 19.39
C THR A 93 6.11 2.86 19.47
N VAL A 94 6.58 1.82 20.16
CA VAL A 94 7.98 1.38 20.05
C VAL A 94 8.28 1.27 18.55
N PRO A 95 9.24 2.05 18.02
CA PRO A 95 9.46 2.11 16.60
C PRO A 95 9.95 0.74 16.13
N HIS A 96 9.52 0.38 14.94
CA HIS A 96 9.88 -0.86 14.29
C HIS A 96 10.13 -0.61 12.81
N ALA A 97 10.86 -1.50 12.18
CA ALA A 97 11.21 -1.38 10.78
C ALA A 97 10.92 -2.68 10.05
N PHE A 98 10.56 -2.57 8.79
CA PHE A 98 10.53 -3.66 7.83
C PHE A 98 11.71 -3.48 6.88
N VAL A 99 12.63 -4.46 6.89
CA VAL A 99 13.90 -4.40 6.16
C VAL A 99 13.95 -5.51 5.13
N HIS A 100 14.14 -5.14 3.87
CA HIS A 100 14.31 -6.06 2.77
C HIS A 100 15.80 -6.15 2.39
N PHE A 101 16.41 -7.29 2.66
CA PHE A 101 17.78 -7.61 2.27
C PHE A 101 17.87 -8.04 0.81
N ALA A 102 18.96 -7.68 0.14
CA ALA A 102 19.25 -8.09 -1.23
C ALA A 102 19.48 -9.60 -1.38
N HIS A 103 20.00 -10.24 -0.32
CA HIS A 103 20.29 -11.66 -0.30
C HIS A 103 19.76 -12.31 0.99
N PRO A 104 19.17 -13.51 0.92
CA PRO A 104 18.70 -14.21 2.11
C PRO A 104 19.79 -14.52 3.13
N ASP A 105 21.02 -14.73 2.69
CA ASP A 105 22.12 -14.95 3.63
C ASP A 105 22.39 -13.72 4.50
N ALA A 106 22.14 -12.51 3.98
CA ALA A 106 22.23 -11.29 4.78
C ALA A 106 21.10 -11.26 5.83
N ALA A 107 19.87 -11.60 5.46
CA ALA A 107 18.77 -11.74 6.42
C ALA A 107 19.07 -12.79 7.49
N LYS A 108 19.58 -13.98 7.11
CA LYS A 108 20.00 -15.04 8.04
C LYS A 108 21.10 -14.57 8.99
N ARG A 109 22.11 -13.84 8.49
CA ARG A 109 23.16 -13.24 9.33
C ARG A 109 22.57 -12.23 10.32
N ALA A 110 21.67 -11.36 9.87
CA ALA A 110 21.04 -10.38 10.74
C ALA A 110 20.19 -11.05 11.84
N ILE A 111 19.39 -12.06 11.49
CA ILE A 111 18.60 -12.86 12.45
C ILE A 111 19.52 -13.53 13.48
N ALA A 112 20.61 -14.15 13.02
CA ALA A 112 21.56 -14.83 13.91
C ALA A 112 22.30 -13.85 14.84
N ALA A 113 22.71 -12.69 14.32
CA ALA A 113 23.36 -11.64 15.12
C ALA A 113 22.41 -11.04 16.15
N ALA A 114 21.16 -10.77 15.77
CA ALA A 114 20.12 -10.31 16.70
C ALA A 114 19.81 -11.35 17.79
N GLY A 115 19.76 -12.64 17.43
CA GLY A 115 19.55 -13.74 18.38
C GLY A 115 20.66 -13.88 19.42
N ARG A 116 21.89 -13.44 19.09
CA ARG A 116 23.02 -13.34 20.03
C ARG A 116 23.10 -11.99 20.76
N SER A 117 22.19 -11.07 20.47
CA SER A 117 22.22 -9.68 20.97
C SER A 117 23.44 -8.88 20.50
N ASP A 118 24.02 -9.24 19.35
CA ASP A 118 25.22 -8.57 18.79
C ASP A 118 24.86 -7.26 18.05
N LEU A 119 23.60 -7.08 17.66
CA LEU A 119 23.13 -5.89 16.95
C LEU A 119 22.79 -4.78 17.94
N ILE A 120 23.76 -3.92 18.26
CA ILE A 120 23.62 -2.81 19.20
C ILE A 120 23.70 -1.48 18.45
N LEU A 121 22.58 -0.75 18.39
CA LEU A 121 22.47 0.58 17.76
C LEU A 121 22.17 1.64 18.83
N ASP A 122 23.02 2.66 18.95
CA ASP A 122 22.91 3.71 19.97
C ASP A 122 22.67 3.17 21.38
N SER A 123 23.43 2.15 21.78
CA SER A 123 23.30 1.43 23.07
C SER A 123 22.01 0.62 23.25
N ASN A 124 21.17 0.49 22.21
CA ASN A 124 19.98 -0.34 22.25
C ASN A 124 20.17 -1.63 21.44
N VAL A 125 19.80 -2.76 22.05
CA VAL A 125 19.86 -4.07 21.39
C VAL A 125 18.67 -4.22 20.44
N LEU A 126 18.95 -4.41 19.15
CA LEU A 126 17.94 -4.65 18.14
C LEU A 126 17.31 -6.03 18.32
N ARG A 127 15.98 -6.06 18.30
CA ARG A 127 15.18 -7.29 18.30
C ARG A 127 14.71 -7.59 16.89
N VAL A 128 14.75 -8.86 16.52
CA VAL A 128 14.36 -9.32 15.18
C VAL A 128 13.14 -10.23 15.26
N ASN A 129 12.21 -10.02 14.35
CA ASN A 129 11.13 -10.94 14.05
C ASN A 129 11.19 -11.32 12.56
N SER A 130 11.13 -12.61 12.29
CA SER A 130 11.12 -13.14 10.92
C SER A 130 9.69 -13.47 10.53
N GLY A 131 9.15 -12.78 9.52
CA GLY A 131 7.90 -13.18 8.90
C GLY A 131 8.06 -14.52 8.18
N ALA A 132 7.14 -15.46 8.39
CA ALA A 132 7.19 -16.78 7.77
C ALA A 132 6.74 -16.80 6.29
N GLU A 133 6.06 -15.74 5.82
CA GLU A 133 5.32 -15.74 4.55
C GLU A 133 6.03 -15.06 3.36
N SER A 134 7.10 -14.28 3.61
CA SER A 134 7.74 -13.44 2.57
C SER A 134 8.45 -14.24 1.46
N PHE A 135 8.80 -15.51 1.72
CA PHE A 135 9.55 -16.37 0.81
C PHE A 135 8.82 -16.75 -0.48
N THR A 136 7.61 -17.30 -0.35
CA THR A 136 6.92 -18.00 -1.46
C THR A 136 6.48 -17.04 -2.56
N LEU A 137 6.16 -15.80 -2.18
CA LEU A 137 5.71 -14.76 -3.11
C LEU A 137 6.87 -14.18 -3.92
N LEU A 138 8.01 -13.87 -3.27
CA LEU A 138 9.18 -13.28 -3.93
C LEU A 138 9.84 -14.22 -4.93
N GLN A 139 9.96 -15.53 -4.62
CA GLN A 139 10.53 -16.49 -5.58
C GLN A 139 9.69 -16.64 -6.84
N ARG A 140 8.36 -16.65 -6.72
CA ARG A 140 7.43 -16.82 -7.84
C ARG A 140 7.33 -15.55 -8.71
N ARG A 141 7.55 -14.38 -8.12
CA ARG A 141 7.45 -13.06 -8.79
C ARG A 141 8.67 -12.64 -9.61
N ARG A 142 9.78 -13.38 -9.56
CA ARG A 142 11.09 -12.97 -10.13
C ARG A 142 11.09 -12.45 -11.58
N ASN A 143 10.08 -12.80 -12.39
CA ASN A 143 10.03 -12.43 -13.81
C ASN A 143 8.74 -11.69 -14.22
N VAL A 144 7.88 -11.28 -13.27
CA VAL A 144 6.59 -10.66 -13.59
C VAL A 144 6.44 -9.35 -12.83
N ASP A 145 6.83 -8.27 -13.49
CA ASP A 145 6.72 -6.92 -12.93
C ASP A 145 5.28 -6.37 -13.06
N PRO A 146 4.75 -5.70 -12.03
CA PRO A 146 3.47 -5.03 -12.13
C PRO A 146 3.54 -3.78 -13.01
N PHE A 147 2.46 -3.49 -13.73
CA PHE A 147 2.30 -2.25 -14.47
C PHE A 147 1.88 -1.13 -13.52
N LYS A 148 2.88 -0.40 -13.00
CA LYS A 148 2.66 0.73 -12.08
C LYS A 148 2.50 2.07 -12.80
N PHE A 149 1.45 2.80 -12.46
CA PHE A 149 1.09 4.14 -12.97
C PHE A 149 0.98 5.13 -11.81
N SER A 150 2.08 5.81 -11.48
CA SER A 150 2.12 6.82 -10.41
C SER A 150 1.57 8.18 -10.87
N ALA A 151 1.01 8.93 -9.92
CA ALA A 151 0.33 10.21 -10.15
C ALA A 151 -0.83 10.10 -11.14
N ALA A 152 -1.61 9.02 -11.02
CA ALA A 152 -2.84 8.80 -11.76
C ALA A 152 -3.99 9.55 -11.06
N GLY A 153 -4.83 10.24 -11.84
CA GLY A 153 -6.11 10.73 -11.34
C GLY A 153 -7.11 9.58 -11.29
N ILE A 154 -7.87 9.45 -10.21
CA ILE A 154 -8.84 8.38 -10.03
C ILE A 154 -10.21 9.01 -9.83
N GLU A 155 -11.19 8.55 -10.57
CA GLU A 155 -12.57 8.93 -10.41
C GLU A 155 -13.42 7.68 -10.31
N LEU A 156 -14.34 7.66 -9.36
CA LEU A 156 -15.31 6.60 -9.16
C LEU A 156 -16.69 7.17 -9.44
N GLY A 157 -17.46 6.45 -10.26
CA GLY A 157 -18.73 6.96 -10.74
C GLY A 157 -19.55 5.93 -11.48
N ASN A 158 -20.61 6.42 -12.11
CA ASN A 158 -21.50 5.63 -12.95
C ASN A 158 -21.62 6.26 -14.33
N LEU A 159 -21.81 5.40 -15.33
CA LEU A 159 -22.05 5.83 -16.70
C LEU A 159 -23.58 5.97 -16.88
N VAL A 160 -24.07 7.20 -16.97
CA VAL A 160 -25.51 7.50 -17.07
C VAL A 160 -26.01 7.34 -18.51
N SER A 161 -25.14 7.64 -19.47
CA SER A 161 -25.37 7.39 -20.89
C SER A 161 -24.05 7.00 -21.56
N ARG A 162 -24.07 6.56 -22.82
CA ARG A 162 -22.87 6.07 -23.53
C ARG A 162 -21.65 6.98 -23.38
N ASP A 163 -21.86 8.31 -23.31
CA ASP A 163 -20.81 9.32 -23.29
C ASP A 163 -20.83 10.22 -22.04
N GLU A 164 -21.63 9.91 -21.01
CA GLU A 164 -21.80 10.74 -19.81
C GLU A 164 -21.44 9.97 -18.54
N PHE A 165 -20.42 10.45 -17.84
CA PHE A 165 -19.89 9.84 -16.63
C PHE A 165 -20.08 10.76 -15.43
N TRP A 166 -20.87 10.30 -14.46
CA TRP A 166 -21.12 11.04 -13.22
C TRP A 166 -20.15 10.61 -12.14
N VAL A 167 -19.31 11.55 -11.71
CA VAL A 167 -18.29 11.33 -10.68
C VAL A 167 -18.95 11.40 -9.31
N ALA A 168 -18.90 10.30 -8.56
CA ALA A 168 -19.36 10.21 -7.17
C ALA A 168 -18.22 10.42 -6.16
N TRP A 169 -16.98 10.11 -6.55
CA TRP A 169 -15.78 10.34 -5.75
C TRP A 169 -14.56 10.53 -6.66
N LYS A 170 -13.57 11.29 -6.21
CA LYS A 170 -12.31 11.51 -6.94
C LYS A 170 -11.10 11.57 -6.02
N CYS A 171 -9.97 11.11 -6.52
CA CYS A 171 -8.63 11.30 -5.98
C CYS A 171 -7.75 11.92 -7.08
N PRO A 172 -7.22 13.14 -6.88
CA PRO A 172 -6.46 13.83 -7.93
C PRO A 172 -5.11 13.17 -8.25
N SER A 173 -4.53 12.44 -7.30
CA SER A 173 -3.23 11.79 -7.47
C SER A 173 -3.15 10.55 -6.59
N GLY A 174 -3.14 9.38 -7.23
CA GLY A 174 -2.87 8.09 -6.62
C GLY A 174 -1.94 7.24 -7.50
N GLU A 175 -1.77 6.00 -7.11
CA GLU A 175 -1.08 4.97 -7.86
C GLU A 175 -2.08 3.94 -8.35
N PHE A 176 -2.13 3.72 -9.66
CA PHE A 176 -2.85 2.60 -10.24
C PHE A 176 -1.86 1.51 -10.60
N VAL A 177 -2.14 0.26 -10.20
CA VAL A 177 -1.27 -0.88 -10.42
C VAL A 177 -2.10 -2.01 -11.04
N VAL A 178 -1.63 -2.55 -12.15
CA VAL A 178 -2.13 -3.84 -12.67
C VAL A 178 -1.05 -4.86 -12.38
N ASP A 179 -1.36 -5.87 -11.57
CA ASP A 179 -0.42 -6.90 -11.13
C ASP A 179 -0.75 -8.24 -11.82
N PRO A 180 0.02 -8.62 -12.86
CA PRO A 180 -0.19 -9.88 -13.56
C PRO A 180 0.09 -11.11 -12.72
N PHE A 181 0.91 -10.97 -11.67
CA PHE A 181 1.27 -12.09 -10.82
C PHE A 181 0.12 -12.47 -9.88
N ASP A 182 -0.48 -11.49 -9.22
CA ASP A 182 -1.62 -11.70 -8.33
C ASP A 182 -2.96 -11.79 -9.08
N GLY A 183 -2.98 -11.46 -10.38
CA GLY A 183 -4.21 -11.39 -11.14
C GLY A 183 -5.16 -10.29 -10.64
N CYS A 184 -4.61 -9.20 -10.09
CA CYS A 184 -5.40 -8.14 -9.48
C CYS A 184 -4.96 -6.74 -9.93
N CYS A 185 -5.87 -5.80 -9.79
CA CYS A 185 -5.62 -4.38 -9.94
C CYS A 185 -5.72 -3.71 -8.57
N GLN A 186 -4.92 -2.67 -8.36
CA GLN A 186 -4.87 -1.92 -7.12
C GLN A 186 -4.88 -0.42 -7.41
N ILE A 187 -5.58 0.33 -6.56
CA ILE A 187 -5.53 1.79 -6.52
C ILE A 187 -5.08 2.17 -5.11
N ILE A 188 -3.94 2.84 -5.01
CA ILE A 188 -3.31 3.22 -3.74
C ILE A 188 -3.22 4.75 -3.66
N PHE A 189 -3.62 5.35 -2.55
CA PHE A 189 -3.52 6.79 -2.36
C PHE A 189 -3.50 7.17 -0.86
N PRO A 190 -2.81 8.26 -0.50
CA PRO A 190 -2.82 8.77 0.87
C PRO A 190 -4.10 9.56 1.16
N LYS A 191 -4.57 9.49 2.41
CA LYS A 191 -5.70 10.25 2.93
C LYS A 191 -5.55 10.47 4.43
N GLU A 192 -5.87 11.68 4.92
CA GLU A 192 -6.03 11.92 6.35
C GLU A 192 -7.32 11.28 6.86
N VAL A 193 -7.21 10.52 7.95
CA VAL A 193 -8.34 9.82 8.58
C VAL A 193 -8.44 10.23 10.04
N ALA A 194 -9.65 10.59 10.45
CA ALA A 194 -10.01 10.77 11.85
C ALA A 194 -10.22 9.40 12.51
N PHE A 195 -9.62 9.18 13.67
CA PHE A 195 -9.84 8.01 14.51
C PHE A 195 -10.54 8.44 15.79
N LEU A 196 -11.70 7.85 16.06
CA LEU A 196 -12.49 8.10 17.26
C LEU A 196 -12.11 7.09 18.34
N ARG A 197 -11.66 7.56 19.50
CA ARG A 197 -11.33 6.69 20.64
C ARG A 197 -12.62 6.30 21.37
N LYS A 198 -12.77 5.02 21.73
CA LYS A 198 -14.00 4.49 22.36
C LYS A 198 -14.38 5.21 23.66
N ASP A 199 -13.39 5.54 24.49
CA ASP A 199 -13.64 5.98 25.87
C ASP A 199 -13.70 7.50 26.03
N THR A 200 -13.14 8.22 25.08
CA THR A 200 -13.14 9.68 25.08
C THR A 200 -13.49 10.10 23.68
N LYS A 201 -14.54 10.90 23.49
CA LYS A 201 -14.93 11.48 22.19
C LYS A 201 -13.85 12.36 21.52
N LYS A 202 -12.59 12.27 21.98
CA LYS A 202 -11.39 12.79 21.35
C LYS A 202 -11.16 12.07 20.02
N THR A 203 -10.82 12.87 19.02
CA THR A 203 -10.51 12.42 17.67
C THR A 203 -9.04 12.67 17.40
N ILE A 204 -8.33 11.69 16.84
CA ILE A 204 -6.93 11.82 16.43
C ILE A 204 -6.90 11.71 14.91
N THR A 205 -6.26 12.65 14.22
CA THR A 205 -6.08 12.57 12.76
C THR A 205 -4.74 11.90 12.45
N VAL A 206 -4.76 10.89 11.59
CA VAL A 206 -3.57 10.16 11.14
C VAL A 206 -3.60 10.08 9.61
N THR A 207 -2.45 10.24 8.97
CA THR A 207 -2.29 10.00 7.53
C THR A 207 -2.23 8.51 7.26
N CYS A 208 -3.14 8.02 6.41
CA CYS A 208 -3.22 6.63 6.03
C CYS A 208 -3.08 6.46 4.51
N ASP A 209 -2.46 5.37 4.10
CA ASP A 209 -2.57 4.87 2.73
C ASP A 209 -3.82 4.04 2.65
N PHE A 210 -4.64 4.28 1.63
CA PHE A 210 -5.75 3.42 1.26
C PHE A 210 -5.37 2.58 0.06
N LYS A 211 -5.84 1.34 0.05
CA LYS A 211 -5.72 0.43 -1.08
C LYS A 211 -7.10 -0.11 -1.44
N LEU A 212 -7.54 0.18 -2.66
CA LEU A 212 -8.66 -0.49 -3.32
C LEU A 212 -8.08 -1.61 -4.18
N GLN A 213 -8.55 -2.84 -4.01
CA GLN A 213 -8.09 -4.00 -4.76
C GLN A 213 -9.26 -4.72 -5.41
N PHE A 214 -9.13 -5.15 -6.65
CA PHE A 214 -10.13 -5.97 -7.34
C PHE A 214 -9.44 -6.95 -8.26
N PHE A 215 -10.03 -8.12 -8.49
CA PHE A 215 -9.42 -9.11 -9.37
C PHE A 215 -9.68 -8.76 -10.83
N VAL A 216 -8.76 -9.15 -11.71
CA VAL A 216 -8.92 -8.95 -13.16
C VAL A 216 -10.15 -9.68 -13.69
N ARG A 217 -10.48 -10.84 -13.11
CA ARG A 217 -11.69 -11.60 -13.44
C ARG A 217 -13.01 -10.91 -13.06
N ASP A 218 -12.95 -9.91 -12.19
CA ASP A 218 -14.12 -9.12 -11.76
C ASP A 218 -14.29 -7.85 -12.61
N VAL A 219 -13.48 -7.70 -13.67
CA VAL A 219 -13.58 -6.60 -14.64
C VAL A 219 -14.42 -7.06 -15.83
N ASP A 220 -15.59 -6.44 -16.01
CA ASP A 220 -16.52 -6.75 -17.11
C ASP A 220 -15.98 -6.22 -18.44
N ASP A 221 -15.66 -4.93 -18.47
CA ASP A 221 -15.17 -4.24 -19.66
C ASP A 221 -14.26 -3.07 -19.32
N ILE A 222 -13.43 -2.71 -20.30
CA ILE A 222 -12.62 -1.50 -20.27
C ILE A 222 -12.92 -0.61 -21.49
N LYS A 223 -12.89 0.70 -21.26
CA LYS A 223 -12.95 1.74 -22.29
C LYS A 223 -11.72 2.59 -22.20
N ILE A 224 -11.07 2.84 -23.33
CA ILE A 224 -9.81 3.57 -23.37
C ILE A 224 -9.94 4.77 -24.30
N TRP A 225 -9.48 5.92 -23.81
CA TRP A 225 -9.38 7.15 -24.57
C TRP A 225 -7.93 7.64 -24.58
N LYS A 226 -7.36 7.71 -25.79
CA LYS A 226 -5.98 8.18 -26.05
C LYS A 226 -5.93 9.36 -27.00
N ASP A 227 -7.08 9.83 -27.47
CA ASP A 227 -7.23 10.91 -28.45
C ASP A 227 -6.82 12.28 -27.89
N LYS A 228 -6.94 12.47 -26.57
CA LYS A 228 -6.50 13.67 -25.86
C LYS A 228 -5.80 13.31 -24.56
N ALA A 229 -4.93 14.20 -24.09
CA ALA A 229 -4.35 14.12 -22.76
C ALA A 229 -5.30 14.74 -21.71
N PRO A 230 -5.38 14.19 -20.49
CA PRO A 230 -4.77 12.93 -20.06
C PRO A 230 -5.42 11.72 -20.75
N PHE A 231 -4.65 10.64 -20.92
CA PHE A 231 -5.24 9.37 -21.34
C PHE A 231 -6.22 8.91 -20.26
N ALA A 232 -7.34 8.33 -20.64
CA ALA A 232 -8.32 7.81 -19.69
C ALA A 232 -8.55 6.33 -19.96
N ILE A 233 -8.65 5.54 -18.89
CA ILE A 233 -9.17 4.18 -18.92
C ILE A 233 -10.34 4.12 -17.94
N ALA A 234 -11.53 3.77 -18.42
CA ALA A 234 -12.65 3.41 -17.57
C ALA A 234 -12.68 1.89 -17.43
N ILE A 235 -12.79 1.42 -16.20
CA ILE A 235 -12.77 0.03 -15.79
C ILE A 235 -14.11 -0.23 -15.12
N HIS A 236 -14.92 -1.08 -15.73
CA HIS A 236 -16.21 -1.47 -15.19
C HIS A 236 -16.07 -2.77 -14.40
N LEU A 237 -16.49 -2.75 -13.14
CA LEU A 237 -16.37 -3.87 -12.21
C LEU A 237 -17.72 -4.53 -11.98
N SER A 238 -17.76 -5.86 -11.99
CA SER A 238 -18.95 -6.63 -11.62
C SER A 238 -19.18 -6.64 -10.10
N PHE A 239 -18.14 -6.35 -9.31
CA PHE A 239 -18.17 -6.36 -7.84
C PHE A 239 -17.46 -5.14 -7.24
N ALA A 240 -17.94 -4.72 -6.06
CA ALA A 240 -17.28 -3.66 -5.31
C ALA A 240 -15.85 -4.08 -4.90
N PRO A 241 -14.86 -3.17 -4.99
CA PRO A 241 -13.49 -3.51 -4.68
C PRO A 241 -13.28 -3.74 -3.18
N LEU A 242 -12.21 -4.46 -2.91
CA LEU A 242 -11.68 -4.70 -1.58
C LEU A 242 -10.97 -3.44 -1.05
N VAL A 243 -11.47 -2.84 0.04
CA VAL A 243 -10.90 -1.67 0.71
C VAL A 243 -9.99 -2.06 1.88
N TYR A 244 -8.78 -1.51 1.88
CA TYR A 244 -7.83 -1.62 2.98
C TYR A 244 -7.24 -0.26 3.32
N TYR A 245 -6.68 -0.14 4.52
CA TYR A 245 -5.83 0.99 4.90
C TYR A 245 -4.63 0.55 5.74
N ARG A 246 -3.61 1.41 5.82
CA ARG A 246 -2.51 1.34 6.79
C ARG A 246 -2.00 2.75 7.09
N THR A 247 -1.25 2.93 8.17
CA THR A 247 -0.59 4.23 8.45
C THR A 247 0.51 4.50 7.43
N ALA A 248 0.66 5.75 6.99
CA ALA A 248 1.53 6.13 5.85
C ALA A 248 2.67 7.11 6.21
N ASP A 249 2.72 7.62 7.44
CA ASP A 249 3.76 8.54 7.89
C ASP A 249 5.03 7.78 8.32
N ASP A 250 5.52 6.96 7.38
CA ASP A 250 6.65 6.07 7.56
C ASP A 250 7.91 6.69 6.92
N ASP A 251 9.06 6.52 7.57
CA ASP A 251 10.35 6.91 7.00
C ASP A 251 10.86 5.76 6.13
N ILE A 252 10.97 5.97 4.81
CA ILE A 252 11.32 4.93 3.85
C ILE A 252 12.65 5.27 3.17
N TYR A 253 13.60 4.35 3.27
CA TYR A 253 14.83 4.36 2.49
C TYR A 253 14.79 3.23 1.45
N GLU A 254 15.01 3.57 0.18
CA GLU A 254 15.13 2.62 -0.94
C GLU A 254 16.46 2.84 -1.66
N SER A 255 17.21 1.76 -1.89
CA SER A 255 18.53 1.82 -2.56
C SER A 255 18.46 1.38 -4.04
N VAL A 256 17.32 0.88 -4.49
CA VAL A 256 17.15 0.28 -5.82
C VAL A 256 16.20 1.09 -6.71
N PRO A 257 16.46 1.17 -8.03
CA PRO A 257 15.61 1.93 -8.96
C PRO A 257 14.41 1.13 -9.49
N PHE A 258 14.34 -0.18 -9.21
CA PHE A 258 13.23 -1.04 -9.64
C PHE A 258 12.15 -1.17 -8.58
N SER A 259 10.93 -1.51 -8.99
CA SER A 259 9.81 -1.67 -8.06
C SER A 259 9.99 -2.93 -7.23
N LEU A 260 10.10 -2.76 -5.91
CA LEU A 260 10.04 -3.88 -4.97
C LEU A 260 8.58 -4.19 -4.63
N LEU A 261 8.33 -5.44 -4.26
CA LEU A 261 7.06 -5.84 -3.66
C LEU A 261 6.77 -5.02 -2.41
N ASP A 262 5.50 -4.95 -2.04
CA ASP A 262 5.13 -4.41 -0.74
C ASP A 262 5.84 -5.20 0.38
N ASP A 263 6.13 -4.52 1.47
CA ASP A 263 6.75 -5.13 2.64
C ASP A 263 5.70 -5.80 3.53
N ASP A 264 6.16 -6.53 4.56
CA ASP A 264 5.31 -7.21 5.54
C ASP A 264 4.51 -6.24 6.46
N ASP A 265 4.43 -4.95 6.13
CA ASP A 265 3.59 -3.97 6.83
C ASP A 265 2.11 -4.23 6.53
N PRO A 266 1.31 -4.65 7.52
CA PRO A 266 0.01 -5.23 7.27
C PRO A 266 -1.04 -4.22 6.81
N TRP A 267 -1.82 -4.63 5.83
CA TRP A 267 -3.03 -3.92 5.41
C TRP A 267 -4.21 -4.32 6.29
N ILE A 268 -4.89 -3.32 6.88
CA ILE A 268 -6.08 -3.53 7.69
C ILE A 268 -7.31 -3.45 6.79
N ARG A 269 -8.15 -4.48 6.83
CA ARG A 269 -9.42 -4.51 6.10
C ARG A 269 -10.37 -3.44 6.63
N THR A 270 -11.00 -2.70 5.74
CA THR A 270 -12.01 -1.69 6.10
C THR A 270 -13.19 -1.67 5.13
N THR A 271 -14.08 -0.71 5.34
CA THR A 271 -15.31 -0.47 4.57
C THR A 271 -15.16 0.76 3.68
N ASP A 272 -16.26 1.15 3.04
CA ASP A 272 -16.34 2.36 2.23
C ASP A 272 -15.96 3.61 3.04
N PHE A 273 -14.89 4.29 2.63
CA PHE A 273 -14.39 5.52 3.25
C PHE A 273 -15.01 6.79 2.66
N THR A 274 -15.87 6.66 1.66
CA THR A 274 -16.51 7.79 0.99
C THR A 274 -17.78 8.17 1.74
N LEU A 275 -17.99 9.47 1.95
CA LEU A 275 -19.17 9.99 2.66
C LEU A 275 -20.48 9.55 2.03
N SER A 276 -20.49 9.41 0.71
CA SER A 276 -21.67 9.05 -0.05
C SER A 276 -21.85 7.52 -0.14
N GLY A 277 -20.89 6.70 0.26
CA GLY A 277 -20.94 5.26 -0.01
C GLY A 277 -20.77 4.95 -1.51
N ALA A 278 -19.91 5.68 -2.21
CA ALA A 278 -19.64 5.53 -3.63
C ALA A 278 -19.02 4.17 -3.98
N ILE A 279 -18.16 3.59 -3.14
CA ILE A 279 -17.50 2.30 -3.42
C ILE A 279 -18.52 1.17 -3.51
N GLY A 280 -19.56 1.22 -2.68
CA GLY A 280 -20.66 0.24 -2.74
C GLY A 280 -21.69 0.50 -3.83
N ARG A 281 -21.77 1.72 -4.39
CA ARG A 281 -22.87 2.16 -5.29
C ARG A 281 -22.42 2.43 -6.74
N CYS A 282 -21.13 2.57 -6.96
CA CYS A 282 -20.56 2.85 -8.26
C CYS A 282 -19.72 1.68 -8.73
N SER A 283 -19.86 1.31 -10.00
CA SER A 283 -19.15 0.17 -10.59
C SER A 283 -18.02 0.57 -11.52
N ILE A 284 -17.83 1.86 -11.82
CA ILE A 284 -16.88 2.31 -12.83
C ILE A 284 -15.78 3.18 -12.20
N PHE A 285 -14.55 2.73 -12.36
CA PHE A 285 -13.35 3.52 -12.07
C PHE A 285 -12.80 4.11 -13.36
N ARG A 286 -12.69 5.44 -13.42
CA ARG A 286 -11.98 6.15 -14.49
C ARG A 286 -10.61 6.57 -13.98
N VAL A 287 -9.56 5.99 -14.56
CA VAL A 287 -8.16 6.28 -14.26
C VAL A 287 -7.62 7.21 -15.35
N LEU A 288 -7.16 8.38 -14.93
CA LEU A 288 -6.55 9.41 -15.75
C LEU A 288 -5.03 9.30 -15.66
N LEU A 289 -4.38 9.14 -16.81
CA LEU A 289 -2.98 8.81 -16.93
C LEU A 289 -2.24 9.85 -17.78
N SER A 290 -1.02 10.18 -17.37
CA SER A 290 -0.12 10.97 -18.20
C SER A 290 0.22 10.21 -19.50
N PRO A 291 0.25 10.88 -20.67
CA PRO A 291 0.61 10.26 -21.95
C PRO A 291 1.96 9.52 -21.94
N ARG A 292 2.88 9.90 -21.04
CA ARG A 292 4.17 9.20 -20.83
C ARG A 292 4.03 7.71 -20.54
N PHE A 293 2.88 7.29 -20.00
CA PHE A 293 2.60 5.90 -19.69
C PHE A 293 2.01 5.11 -20.87
N GLY A 294 1.84 5.71 -22.06
CA GLY A 294 1.22 5.07 -23.23
C GLY A 294 1.72 3.64 -23.54
N PRO A 295 3.04 3.42 -23.72
CA PRO A 295 3.57 2.09 -23.99
C PRO A 295 3.32 1.09 -22.84
N LYS A 296 3.34 1.55 -21.58
CA LYS A 296 3.05 0.72 -20.41
C LYS A 296 1.55 0.38 -20.33
N LEU A 297 0.69 1.33 -20.66
CA LEU A 297 -0.76 1.15 -20.74
C LEU A 297 -1.12 0.11 -21.80
N GLU A 298 -0.46 0.12 -22.95
CA GLU A 298 -0.68 -0.88 -24.00
C GLU A 298 -0.36 -2.31 -23.53
N LYS A 299 0.74 -2.48 -22.81
CA LYS A 299 1.10 -3.78 -22.21
C LYS A 299 0.09 -4.22 -21.15
N ALA A 300 -0.33 -3.30 -20.28
CA ALA A 300 -1.34 -3.59 -19.25
C ALA A 300 -2.69 -3.99 -19.89
N VAL A 301 -3.11 -3.30 -20.95
CA VAL A 301 -4.35 -3.60 -21.67
C VAL A 301 -4.26 -4.93 -22.43
N ALA A 302 -3.11 -5.23 -23.03
CA ALA A 302 -2.88 -6.54 -23.66
C ALA A 302 -3.06 -7.68 -22.64
N TYR A 303 -2.47 -7.52 -21.45
CA TYR A 303 -2.64 -8.47 -20.35
C TYR A 303 -4.12 -8.63 -19.92
N LEU A 304 -4.88 -7.53 -19.79
CA LEU A 304 -6.31 -7.60 -19.46
C LEU A 304 -7.12 -8.36 -20.54
N LYS A 305 -6.80 -8.13 -21.83
CA LYS A 305 -7.45 -8.84 -22.95
C LYS A 305 -7.14 -10.33 -22.97
N GLU A 306 -5.91 -10.74 -22.67
CA GLU A 306 -5.54 -12.14 -22.52
C GLU A 306 -6.39 -12.84 -21.46
N HIS A 307 -6.84 -12.09 -20.45
CA HIS A 307 -7.73 -12.54 -19.38
C HIS A 307 -9.22 -12.31 -19.68
N ARG A 308 -9.57 -12.18 -20.97
CA ARG A 308 -10.95 -12.07 -21.49
C ARG A 308 -11.71 -10.82 -21.06
N VAL A 309 -11.02 -9.77 -20.60
CA VAL A 309 -11.66 -8.47 -20.36
C VAL A 309 -11.99 -7.83 -21.71
N SER A 310 -13.26 -7.50 -21.92
CA SER A 310 -13.70 -6.91 -23.19
C SER A 310 -13.23 -5.46 -23.31
N GLU A 311 -12.61 -5.10 -24.44
CA GLU A 311 -12.33 -3.70 -24.76
C GLU A 311 -13.45 -3.17 -25.66
N SER A 312 -14.09 -2.09 -25.25
CA SER A 312 -14.94 -1.31 -26.16
C SER A 312 -14.23 -0.03 -26.57
N LEU A 313 -14.23 0.24 -27.89
CA LEU A 313 -13.70 1.50 -28.44
C LEU A 313 -14.80 2.56 -28.43
N PRO A 314 -14.74 3.55 -27.53
CA PRO A 314 -15.72 4.64 -27.50
C PRO A 314 -15.52 5.56 -28.71
N LYS A 315 -16.61 6.08 -29.27
CA LYS A 315 -16.55 6.97 -30.45
C LYS A 315 -16.04 8.38 -30.11
N LYS A 316 -16.13 8.82 -28.83
CA LYS A 316 -15.71 10.14 -28.33
C LYS A 316 -15.31 10.06 -26.84
N PHE A 317 -14.45 10.98 -26.40
CA PHE A 317 -14.16 11.22 -24.97
C PHE A 317 -15.43 11.62 -24.21
N CYS A 318 -15.75 10.90 -23.14
CA CYS A 318 -16.88 11.24 -22.26
C CYS A 318 -16.56 12.52 -21.50
N ARG A 319 -17.34 13.59 -21.71
CA ARG A 319 -17.23 14.80 -20.90
C ARG A 319 -17.95 14.54 -19.57
N GLY A 320 -17.25 14.79 -18.47
CA GLY A 320 -17.85 14.91 -17.14
C GLY A 320 -18.32 16.33 -16.91
#